data_AF-R6YSR9-F1
#
_entry.id   AF-R6YSR9-F1
#
_cell.length_a   1.000
_cell.length_b   1.000
_cell.length_c   1.000
_cell.angle_alpha   90.00
_cell.angle_beta   90.00
_cell.angle_gamma   90.00
#
_symmetry.space_group_name_H-M   'P 1'
#
loop_
_entity.id
_entity.type
_entity.pdbx_description
1 polymer ?
#
loop_
_entity_poly.entity_id
_entity_poly.type
_entity_poly.pdbx_seq_one_letter_code
_entity_poly.pdbx_strand_id
1 'polypeptide(L)'
;METCGSWLRDAITSASGRIVYCDLSTESGASALAFLEYCRRFPHTDIAHLAIHPSDSLKELGEAFFRLPPYRTATYLCSPNLSAVPLRFWKAHAVLSELIVFNLSSLFDRITPQEARDLAQQINQLVHAYPQNRYLTIFRDDTGERGNNRPYTAFCNQLCTELRPLNEQMPFSGKFYYAGGTDPHPATGAFVYELKSNL
;
A
#
# COMPACT_ATOMS: atom_id res chain seq x y z
N MET A 1 18.09 2.08 2.15
CA MET A 1 18.82 1.90 0.88
C MET A 1 17.79 1.39 -0.12
N GLU A 2 17.40 2.21 -1.11
CA GLU A 2 16.49 1.78 -2.18
C GLU A 2 17.21 0.72 -3.02
N THR A 3 17.00 -0.56 -2.71
CA THR A 3 17.45 -1.68 -3.55
C THR A 3 16.51 -1.94 -4.73
N CYS A 4 15.45 -1.15 -4.89
CA CYS A 4 14.48 -1.30 -5.96
C CYS A 4 14.23 0.07 -6.63
N GLY A 5 15.19 0.51 -7.46
CA GLY A 5 15.05 1.51 -8.53
C GLY A 5 14.49 2.91 -8.19
N SER A 6 14.66 3.86 -9.12
CA SER A 6 14.04 5.18 -9.04
C SER A 6 12.53 5.20 -9.31
N TRP A 7 11.92 4.05 -9.57
CA TRP A 7 10.57 3.96 -10.12
C TRP A 7 9.52 4.67 -9.26
N LEU A 8 9.58 4.59 -7.92
CA LEU A 8 8.58 5.22 -7.05
C LEU A 8 8.69 6.74 -7.15
N ARG A 9 9.92 7.25 -7.17
CA ARG A 9 10.20 8.67 -7.40
C ARG A 9 9.67 9.10 -8.76
N ASP A 10 9.88 8.31 -9.80
CA ASP A 10 9.46 8.62 -11.16
C ASP A 10 7.91 8.53 -11.29
N ALA A 11 7.26 7.59 -10.60
CA ALA A 11 5.82 7.46 -10.49
C ALA A 11 5.18 8.68 -9.79
N ILE A 12 5.75 9.09 -8.64
CA ILE A 12 5.30 10.27 -7.89
C ILE A 12 5.46 11.53 -8.76
N THR A 13 6.62 11.68 -9.42
CA THR A 13 6.91 12.86 -10.25
C THR A 13 5.99 12.94 -11.46
N SER A 14 5.73 11.81 -12.12
CA SER A 14 4.85 11.74 -13.30
C SER A 14 3.36 11.93 -12.94
N ALA A 15 2.97 11.64 -11.71
CA ALA A 15 1.67 12.02 -11.13
C ALA A 15 1.65 13.45 -10.56
N SER A 16 2.72 14.23 -10.75
CA SER A 16 2.88 15.59 -10.21
C SER A 16 2.65 15.68 -8.69
N GLY A 17 3.03 14.63 -7.95
CA GLY A 17 2.87 14.58 -6.49
C GLY A 17 1.44 14.32 -5.99
N ARG A 18 0.46 14.07 -6.87
CA ARG A 18 -0.90 13.67 -6.48
C ARG A 18 -0.95 12.18 -6.18
N ILE A 19 -1.31 11.82 -4.95
CA ILE A 19 -1.24 10.45 -4.47
C ILE A 19 -2.48 10.11 -3.65
N VAL A 20 -3.11 8.98 -3.96
CA VAL A 20 -4.05 8.32 -3.05
C VAL A 20 -3.35 7.11 -2.45
N TYR A 21 -3.09 7.14 -1.13
CA TYR A 21 -2.50 6.03 -0.40
C TYR A 21 -3.59 5.25 0.34
N CYS A 22 -4.03 4.14 -0.25
CA CYS A 22 -4.95 3.20 0.37
C CYS A 22 -4.15 2.25 1.27
N ASP A 23 -4.29 2.43 2.58
CA ASP A 23 -3.69 1.53 3.57
C ASP A 23 -4.71 0.46 3.98
N LEU A 24 -4.52 -0.77 3.48
CA LEU A 24 -5.32 -1.93 3.87
C LEU A 24 -4.61 -2.74 4.98
N SER A 25 -3.36 -2.39 5.30
CA SER A 25 -2.58 -3.06 6.35
C SER A 25 -2.86 -2.50 7.75
N THR A 26 -3.32 -1.23 7.82
CA THR A 26 -3.62 -0.40 9.00
C THR A 26 -3.07 -0.90 10.35
N GLU A 27 -1.76 -1.12 10.43
CA GLU A 27 -1.06 -1.35 11.70
C GLU A 27 -0.72 0.01 12.33
N SER A 28 -1.73 0.75 12.79
CA SER A 28 -1.62 2.12 13.35
C SER A 28 -1.12 3.23 12.42
N GLY A 29 -1.08 2.96 11.11
CA GLY A 29 -0.66 3.94 10.10
C GLY A 29 0.85 4.16 10.03
N ALA A 30 1.67 3.31 10.66
CA ALA A 30 3.13 3.44 10.63
C ALA A 30 3.70 3.38 9.21
N SER A 31 3.16 2.49 8.36
CA SER A 31 3.47 2.39 6.93
C SER A 31 3.11 3.68 6.19
N ALA A 32 1.94 4.24 6.47
CA ALA A 32 1.49 5.51 5.92
C ALA A 32 2.37 6.69 6.36
N LEU A 33 2.73 6.79 7.63
CA LEU A 33 3.62 7.84 8.13
C LEU A 33 5.02 7.75 7.53
N ALA A 34 5.56 6.53 7.39
CA ALA A 34 6.84 6.30 6.71
C ALA A 34 6.77 6.70 5.23
N PHE A 35 5.66 6.40 4.56
CA PHE A 35 5.42 6.83 3.18
C PHE A 35 5.30 8.35 3.07
N LEU A 36 4.57 9.01 3.95
CA LEU A 36 4.48 10.47 4.00
C LEU A 36 5.85 11.10 4.21
N GLU A 37 6.65 10.59 5.15
CA GLU A 37 8.01 11.07 5.39
C GLU A 37 8.91 10.87 4.16
N TYR A 38 8.75 9.75 3.45
CA TYR A 38 9.39 9.56 2.15
C TYR A 38 8.95 10.65 1.16
N CYS A 39 7.65 10.94 1.07
CA CYS A 39 7.08 11.92 0.15
C CYS A 39 7.48 13.38 0.44
N ARG A 40 7.93 13.72 1.64
CA ARG A 40 8.37 15.10 1.99
C ARG A 40 9.55 15.61 1.16
N ARG A 41 10.30 14.71 0.53
CA ARG A 41 11.39 15.08 -0.38
C ARG A 41 10.91 15.64 -1.72
N PHE A 42 9.62 15.49 -2.05
CA PHE A 42 9.03 15.97 -3.29
C PHE A 42 8.34 17.32 -3.06
N PRO A 43 8.55 18.31 -3.95
CA PRO A 43 7.83 19.56 -3.86
C PRO A 43 6.35 19.35 -4.22
N HIS A 44 5.45 20.05 -3.50
CA HIS A 44 4.02 20.16 -3.84
C HIS A 44 3.25 18.83 -3.91
N THR A 45 3.46 17.92 -2.96
CA THR A 45 2.64 16.71 -2.87
C THR A 45 1.22 17.00 -2.36
N ASP A 46 0.23 16.39 -2.99
CA ASP A 46 -1.15 16.34 -2.53
C ASP A 46 -1.50 14.88 -2.25
N ILE A 47 -1.66 14.53 -0.97
CA ILE A 47 -1.75 13.14 -0.51
C ILE A 47 -3.08 12.93 0.20
N ALA A 48 -3.91 12.06 -0.36
CA ALA A 48 -5.08 11.51 0.30
C ALA A 48 -4.75 10.14 0.89
N HIS A 49 -4.69 10.05 2.21
CA HIS A 49 -4.56 8.79 2.93
C HIS A 49 -5.94 8.20 3.20
N LEU A 50 -6.13 6.95 2.81
CA LEU A 50 -7.37 6.20 2.99
C LEU A 50 -7.08 4.93 3.80
N ALA A 51 -7.42 4.95 5.07
CA ALA A 51 -7.39 3.79 5.95
C ALA A 51 -8.59 2.88 5.64
N ILE A 52 -8.33 1.66 5.18
CA ILE A 52 -9.36 0.66 4.91
C ILE A 52 -9.43 -0.34 6.06
N HIS A 53 -10.65 -0.56 6.55
CA HIS A 53 -10.96 -1.45 7.66
C HIS A 53 -10.19 -1.16 8.97
N PRO A 54 -9.96 0.11 9.37
CA PRO A 54 -9.32 0.37 10.66
C PRO A 54 -10.27 -0.04 11.80
N SER A 55 -9.71 -0.58 12.88
CA SER A 55 -10.45 -0.67 14.15
C SER A 55 -10.71 0.73 14.71
N ASP A 56 -11.71 0.89 15.60
CA ASP A 56 -12.04 2.19 16.19
C ASP A 56 -10.83 2.84 16.89
N SER A 57 -10.07 2.07 17.67
CA SER A 57 -8.86 2.57 18.33
C SER A 57 -7.79 3.03 17.33
N LEU A 58 -7.64 2.33 16.20
CA LEU A 58 -6.67 2.69 15.16
C LEU A 58 -7.12 3.90 14.35
N LYS A 59 -8.43 4.07 14.16
CA LYS A 59 -9.02 5.26 13.56
C LYS A 59 -8.72 6.50 14.40
N GLU A 60 -9.01 6.46 15.71
CA GLU A 60 -8.74 7.58 16.62
C GLU A 60 -7.24 7.94 16.65
N LEU A 61 -6.38 6.93 16.71
CA LEU A 61 -4.94 7.12 16.69
C LEU A 61 -4.45 7.72 15.36
N GLY A 62 -4.95 7.22 14.23
CA GLY A 62 -4.64 7.76 12.90
C GLY A 62 -5.06 9.22 12.77
N GLU A 63 -6.28 9.56 13.21
CA GLU A 63 -6.75 10.95 13.22
C GLU A 63 -5.85 11.86 14.07
N ALA A 64 -5.37 11.38 15.23
CA ALA A 64 -4.47 12.14 16.07
C ALA A 64 -3.12 12.40 15.39
N PHE A 65 -2.53 11.39 14.74
CA PHE A 65 -1.25 11.54 14.02
C PHE A 65 -1.37 12.53 12.86
N PHE A 66 -2.42 12.42 12.03
CA PHE A 66 -2.60 13.29 10.86
C PHE A 66 -2.96 14.74 11.24
N ARG A 67 -3.28 15.03 12.51
CA ARG A 67 -3.44 16.41 13.00
C ARG A 67 -2.11 17.08 13.38
N LEU A 68 -1.04 16.31 13.57
CA LEU A 68 0.28 16.82 13.92
C LEU A 68 0.86 17.66 12.77
N PRO A 69 1.64 18.72 13.07
CA PRO A 69 2.17 19.63 12.05
C PRO A 69 2.91 18.94 10.88
N PRO A 70 3.73 17.89 11.09
CA PRO A 70 4.43 17.22 9.99
C PRO A 70 3.53 16.47 9.02
N TYR A 71 2.33 16.05 9.45
CA TYR A 71 1.46 15.14 8.70
C TYR A 71 0.13 15.78 8.26
N ARG A 72 -0.16 17.00 8.73
CA ARG A 72 -1.37 17.77 8.38
C ARG A 72 -1.46 18.13 6.89
N THR A 73 -0.38 17.98 6.13
CA THR A 73 -0.38 18.19 4.68
C THR A 73 -1.12 17.09 3.92
N ALA A 74 -1.39 15.95 4.54
CA ALA A 74 -2.16 14.86 3.95
C ALA A 74 -3.59 14.85 4.50
N THR A 75 -4.55 14.52 3.64
CA THR A 75 -5.94 14.26 4.06
C THR A 75 -6.03 12.85 4.63
N TYR A 76 -6.71 12.68 5.76
CA TYR A 76 -6.96 11.36 6.36
C TYR A 76 -8.44 10.98 6.27
N LEU A 77 -8.71 9.82 5.68
CA LEU A 77 -10.05 9.26 5.52
C LEU A 77 -10.07 7.80 5.98
N CYS A 78 -11.23 7.35 6.45
CA CYS A 78 -11.46 5.95 6.81
C CYS A 78 -12.65 5.39 6.03
N SER A 79 -12.55 4.13 5.65
CA SER A 79 -13.64 3.39 5.02
C SER A 79 -13.62 1.92 5.46
N PRO A 80 -14.76 1.24 5.62
CA PRO A 80 -14.78 -0.18 6.01
C PRO A 80 -14.24 -1.13 4.93
N ASN A 81 -14.30 -0.75 3.65
CA ASN A 81 -13.73 -1.45 2.50
C ASN A 81 -13.57 -0.46 1.32
N LEU A 82 -12.91 -0.88 0.22
CA LEU A 82 -12.71 0.00 -0.95
C LEU A 82 -14.03 0.36 -1.65
N SER A 83 -14.98 -0.59 -1.73
CA SER A 83 -16.29 -0.34 -2.35
C SER A 83 -17.16 0.68 -1.60
N ALA A 84 -16.95 0.84 -0.29
CA ALA A 84 -17.69 1.81 0.53
C ALA A 84 -17.17 3.24 0.39
N VAL A 85 -16.03 3.44 -0.27
CA VAL A 85 -15.48 4.77 -0.54
C VAL A 85 -16.41 5.49 -1.52
N PRO A 86 -16.87 6.72 -1.20
CA PRO A 86 -17.85 7.40 -2.04
C PRO A 86 -17.36 7.58 -3.49
N LEU A 87 -18.21 7.30 -4.47
CA LEU A 87 -17.84 7.45 -5.89
C LEU A 87 -17.34 8.87 -6.25
N ARG A 88 -17.85 9.90 -5.55
CA ARG A 88 -17.38 11.28 -5.69
C ARG A 88 -15.90 11.47 -5.37
N PHE A 89 -15.37 10.69 -4.43
CA PHE A 89 -13.95 10.71 -4.07
C PHE A 89 -13.13 10.21 -5.26
N TRP A 90 -13.44 9.02 -5.77
CA TRP A 90 -12.71 8.46 -6.91
C TRP A 90 -12.83 9.31 -8.17
N LYS A 91 -14.00 9.91 -8.43
CA LYS A 91 -14.17 10.85 -9.54
C LYS A 91 -13.31 12.11 -9.39
N ALA A 92 -13.17 12.64 -8.17
CA ALA A 92 -12.29 13.78 -7.92
C ALA A 92 -10.82 13.41 -8.18
N HIS A 93 -10.39 12.24 -7.68
CA HIS A 93 -9.06 11.65 -7.88
C HIS A 93 -8.84 11.01 -9.27
N ALA A 94 -9.69 11.35 -10.24
CA ALA A 94 -9.54 10.94 -11.64
C ALA A 94 -9.66 12.12 -12.62
N VAL A 95 -9.84 13.36 -12.12
CA VAL A 95 -9.84 14.57 -12.96
C VAL A 95 -8.48 14.79 -13.60
N LEU A 96 -7.41 14.52 -12.84
CA LEU A 96 -6.04 14.47 -13.30
C LEU A 96 -5.47 13.09 -12.98
N SER A 97 -4.45 12.67 -13.72
CA SER A 97 -3.74 11.43 -13.41
C SER A 97 -3.05 11.54 -12.05
N GLU A 98 -3.32 10.56 -11.19
CA GLU A 98 -2.73 10.41 -9.86
C GLU A 98 -2.05 9.04 -9.69
N LEU A 99 -1.23 8.91 -8.65
CA LEU A 99 -0.69 7.64 -8.20
C LEU A 99 -1.58 7.06 -7.10
N ILE A 100 -2.26 5.95 -7.37
CA ILE A 100 -3.07 5.21 -6.41
C ILE A 100 -2.25 4.01 -5.90
N VAL A 101 -1.89 4.04 -4.62
CA VAL A 101 -1.13 3.00 -3.94
C VAL A 101 -2.07 2.18 -3.08
N PHE A 102 -2.09 0.86 -3.26
CA PHE A 102 -2.72 -0.11 -2.38
C PHE A 102 -1.64 -0.80 -1.56
N ASN A 103 -1.51 -0.43 -0.29
CA ASN A 103 -0.64 -1.14 0.63
C ASN A 103 -1.38 -2.35 1.22
N LEU A 104 -0.94 -3.53 0.82
CA LEU A 104 -1.49 -4.84 1.19
C LEU A 104 -0.55 -5.62 2.13
N SER A 105 0.48 -4.96 2.66
CA SER A 105 1.48 -5.59 3.52
C SER A 105 0.84 -6.22 4.75
N SER A 106 1.27 -7.42 5.13
CA SER A 106 0.76 -8.17 6.29
C SER A 106 -0.77 -8.33 6.33
N LEU A 107 -1.47 -8.28 5.18
CA LEU A 107 -2.95 -8.41 5.14
C LEU A 107 -3.40 -9.87 5.01
N PHE A 108 -2.68 -10.65 4.21
CA PHE A 108 -3.16 -11.94 3.70
C PHE A 108 -3.11 -13.09 4.70
N ASP A 109 -2.49 -12.90 5.85
CA ASP A 109 -2.59 -13.78 7.02
C ASP A 109 -3.89 -13.59 7.80
N ARG A 110 -4.54 -12.42 7.66
CA ARG A 110 -5.74 -12.00 8.39
C ARG A 110 -7.05 -12.22 7.62
N ILE A 111 -6.98 -12.50 6.32
CA ILE A 111 -8.16 -12.66 5.46
C ILE A 111 -8.22 -14.04 4.80
N THR A 112 -9.42 -14.46 4.47
CA THR A 112 -9.69 -15.70 3.73
C THR A 112 -9.37 -15.56 2.24
N PRO A 113 -9.18 -16.68 1.50
CA PRO A 113 -9.04 -16.63 0.05
C PRO A 113 -10.23 -16.01 -0.69
N GLN A 114 -11.44 -16.05 -0.12
CA GLN A 114 -12.60 -15.42 -0.74
C GLN A 114 -12.54 -13.90 -0.59
N GLU A 115 -12.27 -13.40 0.62
CA GLU A 115 -12.08 -11.96 0.86
C GLU A 115 -10.92 -11.40 0.01
N ALA A 116 -9.87 -12.19 -0.19
CA ALA A 116 -8.75 -11.84 -1.07
C ALA A 116 -9.17 -11.70 -2.54
N ARG A 117 -10.06 -12.57 -3.05
CA ARG A 117 -10.63 -12.44 -4.40
C ARG A 117 -11.54 -11.22 -4.52
N ASP A 118 -12.38 -11.01 -3.51
CA ASP A 118 -13.30 -9.86 -3.48
C ASP A 118 -12.51 -8.55 -3.48
N LEU A 119 -11.41 -8.48 -2.72
CA LEU A 119 -10.50 -7.34 -2.74
C LEU A 119 -9.85 -7.13 -4.11
N ALA A 120 -9.35 -8.19 -4.76
CA ALA A 120 -8.82 -8.10 -6.12
C ALA A 120 -9.89 -7.56 -7.09
N GLN A 121 -11.13 -8.02 -6.98
CA GLN A 121 -12.24 -7.53 -7.81
C GLN A 121 -12.52 -6.03 -7.56
N GLN A 122 -12.46 -5.57 -6.31
CA GLN A 122 -12.62 -4.14 -5.98
C GLN A 122 -11.51 -3.29 -6.60
N ILE A 123 -10.25 -3.74 -6.52
CA ILE A 123 -9.12 -3.07 -7.15
C ILE A 123 -9.28 -3.07 -8.68
N ASN A 124 -9.63 -4.21 -9.28
CA ASN A 124 -9.86 -4.31 -10.72
C ASN A 124 -10.92 -3.31 -11.17
N GLN A 125 -12.05 -3.19 -10.46
CA GLN A 125 -13.10 -2.23 -10.80
C GLN A 125 -12.58 -0.79 -10.82
N LEU A 126 -11.72 -0.40 -9.87
CA LEU A 126 -11.10 0.92 -9.84
C LEU A 126 -10.16 1.13 -11.04
N VAL A 127 -9.28 0.16 -11.31
CA VAL A 127 -8.33 0.22 -12.43
C VAL A 127 -9.07 0.40 -13.77
N HIS A 128 -10.13 -0.36 -14.00
CA HIS A 128 -10.91 -0.28 -15.23
C HIS A 128 -11.78 0.99 -15.31
N ALA A 129 -12.28 1.48 -14.17
CA ALA A 129 -13.09 2.70 -14.13
C ALA A 129 -12.25 3.98 -14.36
N TYR A 130 -11.00 3.98 -13.90
CA TYR A 130 -10.11 5.14 -13.99
C TYR A 130 -8.73 4.77 -14.56
N PRO A 131 -8.65 4.38 -15.85
CA PRO A 131 -7.43 3.85 -16.46
C PRO A 131 -6.31 4.87 -16.65
N GLN A 132 -6.61 6.17 -16.52
CA GLN A 132 -5.62 7.26 -16.61
C GLN A 132 -4.76 7.38 -15.35
N ASN A 133 -5.18 6.76 -14.25
CA ASN A 133 -4.40 6.73 -13.02
C ASN A 133 -3.30 5.67 -13.10
N ARG A 134 -2.26 5.93 -12.32
CA ARG A 134 -1.17 4.99 -12.08
C ARG A 134 -1.49 4.20 -10.83
N TYR A 135 -1.40 2.89 -10.90
CA TYR A 135 -1.75 2.00 -9.82
C TYR A 135 -0.54 1.22 -9.37
N LEU A 136 -0.45 1.03 -8.06
CA LEU A 136 0.60 0.25 -7.44
C LEU A 136 0.00 -0.58 -6.32
N THR A 137 0.23 -1.88 -6.31
CA THR A 137 0.03 -2.72 -5.13
C THR A 137 1.37 -2.99 -4.48
N ILE A 138 1.47 -2.77 -3.17
CA ILE A 138 2.63 -3.11 -2.36
C ILE A 138 2.24 -4.30 -1.47
N PHE A 139 2.92 -5.41 -1.65
CA PHE A 139 2.81 -6.56 -0.77
C PHE A 139 4.15 -6.82 -0.10
N ARG A 140 4.14 -6.89 1.23
CA ARG A 140 5.25 -7.38 2.03
C ARG A 140 4.72 -8.30 3.11
N ASP A 141 5.36 -9.44 3.29
CA ASP A 141 5.05 -10.41 4.33
C ASP A 141 6.34 -10.84 5.01
N ASP A 142 6.45 -10.53 6.31
CA ASP A 142 7.62 -10.81 7.14
C ASP A 142 7.58 -12.22 7.77
N THR A 143 6.53 -13.01 7.52
CA THR A 143 6.48 -14.43 7.88
C THR A 143 7.32 -15.30 6.93
N GLY A 144 7.70 -14.76 5.76
CA GLY A 144 8.54 -15.43 4.78
C GLY A 144 7.97 -16.78 4.33
N GLU A 145 8.79 -17.82 4.34
CA GLU A 145 8.39 -19.18 3.96
C GLU A 145 7.37 -19.84 4.92
N ARG A 146 7.11 -19.23 6.09
CA ARG A 146 6.17 -19.76 7.08
C ARG A 146 4.73 -19.27 6.86
N GLY A 147 4.52 -18.31 5.97
CA GLY A 147 3.24 -17.68 5.71
C GLY A 147 2.25 -18.57 4.98
N ASN A 148 0.96 -18.44 5.30
CA ASN A 148 -0.10 -19.04 4.50
C ASN A 148 -0.31 -18.23 3.22
N ASN A 149 0.31 -18.67 2.13
CA ASN A 149 0.24 -17.97 0.83
C ASN A 149 -1.10 -18.18 0.08
N ARG A 150 -2.07 -18.96 0.60
CA ARG A 150 -3.31 -19.24 -0.13
C ARG A 150 -4.15 -18.00 -0.43
N PRO A 151 -4.38 -17.07 0.52
CA PRO A 151 -5.16 -15.87 0.24
C PRO A 151 -4.44 -14.94 -0.75
N TYR A 152 -3.12 -14.75 -0.61
CA TYR A 152 -2.35 -13.93 -1.56
C TYR A 152 -2.36 -14.53 -2.98
N THR A 153 -2.20 -15.85 -3.09
CA THR A 153 -2.31 -16.55 -4.39
C THR A 153 -3.69 -16.36 -5.01
N ALA A 154 -4.76 -16.46 -4.21
CA ALA A 154 -6.12 -16.24 -4.69
C ALA A 154 -6.36 -14.79 -5.15
N PHE A 155 -5.79 -13.81 -4.46
CA PHE A 155 -5.78 -12.41 -4.88
C PHE A 155 -5.06 -12.23 -6.23
N CYS A 156 -3.82 -12.73 -6.35
CA CYS A 156 -3.03 -12.62 -7.57
C CYS A 156 -3.70 -13.27 -8.79
N ASN A 157 -4.36 -14.42 -8.61
CA ASN A 157 -5.08 -15.09 -9.70
C ASN A 157 -6.34 -14.33 -10.16
N GLN A 158 -6.88 -13.46 -9.31
CA GLN A 158 -8.07 -12.67 -9.59
C GLN A 158 -7.72 -11.23 -10.05
N LEU A 159 -6.52 -10.76 -9.75
CA LEU A 159 -6.06 -9.41 -10.09
C LEU A 159 -5.92 -9.24 -11.62
N CYS A 160 -6.27 -8.06 -12.11
CA CYS A 160 -6.28 -7.78 -13.54
C CYS A 160 -4.87 -7.71 -14.14
N THR A 161 -4.77 -8.02 -15.44
CA THR A 161 -3.48 -8.19 -16.13
C THR A 161 -2.72 -6.89 -16.40
N GLU A 162 -3.37 -5.75 -16.18
CA GLU A 162 -2.79 -4.40 -16.21
C GLU A 162 -1.80 -4.22 -15.05
N LEU A 163 -2.04 -4.87 -13.91
CA LEU A 163 -1.15 -4.82 -12.74
C LEU A 163 -0.14 -5.96 -12.80
N ARG A 164 1.02 -5.67 -13.38
CA ARG A 164 2.09 -6.66 -13.57
C ARG A 164 3.21 -6.48 -12.56
N PRO A 165 3.96 -7.54 -12.22
CA PRO A 165 5.18 -7.40 -11.43
C PRO A 165 6.06 -6.29 -12.01
N LEU A 166 6.51 -5.36 -11.16
CA LEU A 166 7.23 -4.17 -11.59
C LEU A 166 8.58 -4.51 -12.27
N ASN A 167 9.17 -5.64 -11.92
CA ASN A 167 10.33 -6.20 -12.59
C ASN A 167 10.30 -7.73 -12.53
N GLU A 168 11.14 -8.38 -13.34
CA GLU A 168 11.20 -9.84 -13.47
C GLU A 168 11.68 -10.56 -12.20
N GLN A 169 12.29 -9.85 -11.25
CA GLN A 169 12.80 -10.43 -9.99
C GLN A 169 11.71 -10.53 -8.91
N MET A 170 10.50 -10.05 -9.20
CA MET A 170 9.37 -10.11 -8.28
C MET A 170 8.59 -11.42 -8.42
N PRO A 171 8.14 -12.04 -7.32
CA PRO A 171 8.32 -11.63 -5.92
C PRO A 171 9.75 -11.83 -5.42
N PHE A 172 10.27 -10.84 -4.68
CA PHE A 172 11.59 -10.87 -4.07
C PHE A 172 11.53 -11.47 -2.66
N SER A 173 12.41 -12.42 -2.36
CA SER A 173 12.58 -12.95 -1.00
C SER A 173 13.91 -12.50 -0.40
N GLY A 174 13.89 -12.01 0.83
CA GLY A 174 15.06 -11.44 1.49
C GLY A 174 15.19 -11.82 2.96
N LYS A 175 16.32 -11.46 3.57
CA LYS A 175 16.54 -11.58 5.02
C LYS A 175 16.59 -10.19 5.65
N PHE A 176 16.07 -10.08 6.85
CA PHE A 176 16.14 -8.85 7.65
C PHE A 176 16.62 -9.15 9.07
N TYR A 177 17.18 -8.14 9.72
CA TYR A 177 17.84 -8.25 11.01
C TYR A 177 17.14 -7.36 12.02
N TYR A 178 16.77 -7.93 13.17
CA TYR A 178 16.32 -7.13 14.31
C TYR A 178 17.53 -6.62 15.10
N ALA A 179 17.58 -5.33 15.36
CA ALA A 179 18.54 -4.76 16.29
C ALA A 179 17.98 -4.85 17.72
N GLY A 180 18.40 -5.86 18.50
CA GLY A 180 18.15 -5.86 19.94
C GLY A 180 18.22 -7.21 20.65
N GLY A 181 19.28 -7.39 21.45
CA GLY A 181 19.44 -8.45 22.46
C GLY A 181 20.89 -8.59 22.93
N THR A 182 21.12 -9.08 24.15
CA THR A 182 22.45 -9.44 24.71
C THR A 182 23.14 -10.60 23.98
N ASP A 183 22.48 -11.19 22.98
CA ASP A 183 23.03 -12.23 22.13
C ASP A 183 23.96 -11.64 21.06
N PRO A 184 25.13 -12.26 20.81
CA PRO A 184 26.09 -11.77 19.81
C PRO A 184 25.61 -11.92 18.36
N HIS A 185 24.43 -12.50 18.11
CA HIS A 185 23.87 -12.69 16.77
C HIS A 185 22.49 -12.02 16.66
N PRO A 186 22.30 -11.07 15.72
CA PRO A 186 20.99 -10.48 15.49
C PRO A 186 20.00 -11.55 15.02
N ALA A 187 18.80 -11.57 15.60
CA ALA A 187 17.73 -12.45 15.13
C ALA A 187 17.39 -12.13 13.67
N THR A 188 17.42 -13.16 12.80
CA THR A 188 17.14 -13.02 11.37
C THR A 188 15.74 -13.50 11.03
N GLY A 189 14.98 -12.68 10.31
CA GLY A 189 13.72 -13.07 9.67
C GLY A 189 13.87 -13.16 8.15
N ALA A 190 12.95 -13.86 7.49
CA ALA A 190 12.80 -13.86 6.05
C ALA A 190 11.53 -13.09 5.66
N PHE A 191 11.57 -12.35 4.56
CA PHE A 191 10.40 -11.64 4.06
C PHE A 191 10.18 -11.94 2.58
N VAL A 192 8.92 -11.87 2.14
CA VAL A 192 8.53 -11.81 0.74
C VAL A 192 8.04 -10.41 0.44
N TYR A 193 8.42 -9.87 -0.72
CA TYR A 193 8.06 -8.54 -1.18
C TYR A 193 7.68 -8.59 -2.65
N GLU A 194 6.54 -8.00 -3.02
CA GLU A 194 6.10 -7.88 -4.40
C GLU A 194 5.48 -6.52 -4.65
N LEU A 195 5.82 -5.95 -5.80
CA LEU A 195 5.19 -4.77 -6.36
C LEU A 195 4.51 -5.14 -7.66
N LYS A 196 3.24 -4.78 -7.82
CA LYS A 196 2.55 -4.84 -9.11
C LYS A 196 2.04 -3.47 -9.51
N SER A 197 2.17 -3.12 -10.79
CA SER A 197 1.83 -1.79 -11.27
C SER A 197 1.42 -1.82 -12.75
N ASN A 198 0.73 -0.75 -13.19
CA ASN A 198 0.42 -0.48 -14.60
C ASN A 198 1.37 0.59 -15.20
N LEU A 199 2.50 0.85 -14.54
CA LEU A 199 3.55 1.78 -14.96
C LEU A 199 4.44 1.20 -16.06
#